data_AF-A0A3N6NSL0-F1
#
_entry.id   AF-A0A3N6NSL0-F1
#
_cell.length_a   1.000
_cell.length_b   1.000
_cell.length_c   1.000
_cell.angle_alpha   90.00
_cell.angle_beta   90.00
_cell.angle_gamma   90.00
#
_symmetry.space_group_name_H-M   'P 1'
#
loop_
_entity.id
_entity.type
_entity.pdbx_description
1 polymer ?
#
loop_
_entity_poly.entity_id
_entity_poly.type
_entity_poly.pdbx_seq_one_letter_code
_entity_poly.pdbx_strand_id
1 'polypeptide(L)'
;MLDGLYKVEYGVNDGFGRSIMCLHDGKMLGGNSGFAHLGSYVERDGEIIAQVITERHNLDPSYKPLMGADVASIAARGRLYGNQIRLEGGADTMPGAPFWANLTRLDDGALPPRGTIGQGGIANGLYGMGLRALDGVEAGLSGVMLLIDGRILGGDAFFYYLGSYSSADGRWKGEMLNQEHTPAKGENPVFGGLEVGIGFSGTCTEDSGEFEGIALAGKRSLRLAASLKLMRRA
;
A
#
# COMPACT_ATOMS: atom_id res chain seq x y z
N MET A 1 -4.43 18.37 8.15
CA MET A 1 -4.56 17.40 9.28
C MET A 1 -4.87 15.97 8.78
N LEU A 2 -5.19 15.80 7.49
CA LEU A 2 -5.51 14.51 6.88
C LEU A 2 -4.29 13.71 6.41
N ASP A 3 -3.09 14.30 6.45
CA ASP A 3 -1.87 13.61 6.08
C ASP A 3 -1.59 12.43 7.00
N GLY A 4 -1.26 11.29 6.42
CA GLY A 4 -0.93 10.07 7.15
C GLY A 4 -1.20 8.79 6.36
N LEU A 5 -0.89 7.65 6.99
CA LEU A 5 -1.24 6.33 6.50
C LEU A 5 -2.54 5.84 7.13
N TYR A 6 -3.40 5.25 6.33
CA TYR A 6 -4.70 4.75 6.72
C TYR A 6 -4.86 3.30 6.28
N LYS A 7 -5.43 2.47 7.15
CA LYS A 7 -6.09 1.24 6.70
C LYS A 7 -7.48 1.58 6.20
N VAL A 8 -7.92 0.93 5.14
CA VAL A 8 -9.17 1.23 4.45
C VAL A 8 -10.01 -0.02 4.34
N GLU A 9 -11.26 0.10 4.72
CA GLU A 9 -12.32 -0.83 4.32
C GLU A 9 -13.27 -0.07 3.40
N TYR A 10 -13.63 -0.66 2.28
CA TYR A 10 -14.50 -0.02 1.30
C TYR A 10 -15.42 -1.05 0.66
N GLY A 11 -16.57 -0.61 0.17
CA GLY A 11 -17.54 -1.51 -0.44
C GLY A 11 -18.38 -0.85 -1.52
N VAL A 12 -18.93 -1.69 -2.38
CA VAL A 12 -19.91 -1.34 -3.40
C VAL A 12 -20.91 -2.49 -3.50
N ASN A 13 -22.20 -2.18 -3.42
CA ASN A 13 -23.26 -3.17 -3.19
C ASN A 13 -22.94 -4.09 -2.00
N ASP A 14 -23.06 -5.41 -2.16
CA ASP A 14 -22.77 -6.42 -1.12
C ASP A 14 -21.29 -6.80 -1.04
N GLY A 15 -20.45 -6.30 -1.96
CA GLY A 15 -19.03 -6.59 -2.00
C GLY A 15 -18.22 -5.57 -1.18
N PHE A 16 -17.17 -6.04 -0.52
CA PHE A 16 -16.21 -5.17 0.17
C PHE A 16 -14.77 -5.61 -0.07
N GLY A 17 -13.85 -4.68 0.10
CA GLY A 17 -12.41 -4.86 -0.02
C GLY A 17 -11.66 -4.12 1.08
N ARG A 18 -10.37 -4.40 1.15
CA ARG A 18 -9.43 -3.77 2.08
C ARG A 18 -8.22 -3.25 1.32
N SER A 19 -7.66 -2.15 1.80
CA SER A 19 -6.45 -1.55 1.25
C SER A 19 -5.76 -0.70 2.30
N ILE A 20 -4.56 -0.24 1.95
CA ILE A 20 -3.93 0.89 2.62
C ILE A 20 -4.05 2.14 1.75
N MET A 21 -4.02 3.31 2.37
CA MET A 21 -4.07 4.60 1.68
C MET A 21 -3.21 5.62 2.42
N CYS A 22 -2.27 6.23 1.71
CA CYS A 22 -1.55 7.39 2.19
C CYS A 22 -2.20 8.67 1.64
N LEU A 23 -2.52 9.59 2.55
CA LEU A 23 -2.89 10.95 2.21
C LEU A 23 -1.67 11.83 2.44
N HIS A 24 -1.30 12.62 1.44
CA HIS A 24 -0.22 13.59 1.56
C HIS A 24 -0.35 14.67 0.49
N ASP A 25 -0.32 15.94 0.90
CA ASP A 25 -0.31 17.09 -0.02
C ASP A 25 -1.42 17.03 -1.10
N GLY A 26 -2.66 16.74 -0.66
CA GLY A 26 -3.83 16.62 -1.55
C GLY A 26 -3.85 15.36 -2.43
N LYS A 27 -2.88 14.45 -2.30
CA LYS A 27 -2.85 13.16 -3.01
C LYS A 27 -3.37 12.03 -2.14
N MET A 28 -3.94 11.03 -2.79
CA MET A 28 -4.37 9.75 -2.19
C MET A 28 -3.66 8.63 -2.96
N LEU A 29 -2.64 8.02 -2.36
CA LEU A 29 -1.88 6.94 -2.99
C LEU A 29 -1.91 5.70 -2.11
N GLY A 30 -2.36 4.58 -2.66
CA GLY A 30 -2.56 3.37 -1.88
C GLY A 30 -2.89 2.18 -2.76
N GLY A 31 -3.48 1.14 -2.17
CA GLY A 31 -3.78 -0.09 -2.89
C GLY A 31 -3.84 -1.32 -1.99
N ASN A 32 -4.02 -2.46 -2.63
CA ASN A 32 -4.08 -3.77 -2.03
C ASN A 32 -3.30 -4.80 -2.87
N SER A 33 -3.52 -6.09 -2.60
CA SER A 33 -2.83 -7.20 -3.26
C SER A 33 -3.00 -7.26 -4.78
N GLY A 34 -4.07 -6.68 -5.32
CA GLY A 34 -4.40 -6.74 -6.75
C GLY A 34 -4.39 -5.38 -7.47
N PHE A 35 -4.71 -4.31 -6.73
CA PHE A 35 -5.10 -3.02 -7.30
C PHE A 35 -4.40 -1.86 -6.60
N ALA A 36 -3.88 -0.93 -7.39
CA ALA A 36 -3.40 0.36 -6.94
C ALA A 36 -4.57 1.34 -6.90
N HIS A 37 -4.54 2.28 -5.96
CA HIS A 37 -5.51 3.35 -5.82
C HIS A 37 -4.78 4.69 -5.93
N LEU A 38 -5.13 5.45 -6.96
CA LEU A 38 -4.43 6.66 -7.40
C LEU A 38 -5.43 7.81 -7.44
N GLY A 39 -5.26 8.80 -6.57
CA GLY A 39 -6.26 9.85 -6.46
C GLY A 39 -5.78 11.13 -5.84
N SER A 40 -6.75 12.01 -5.61
CA SER A 40 -6.59 13.30 -4.97
C SER A 40 -7.76 13.58 -4.04
N TYR A 41 -7.54 14.46 -3.08
CA TYR A 41 -8.56 14.96 -2.20
C TYR A 41 -8.42 16.48 -2.03
N VAL A 42 -9.55 17.14 -1.79
CA VAL A 42 -9.58 18.51 -1.28
C VAL A 42 -10.45 18.56 -0.03
N GLU A 43 -10.02 19.32 0.97
CA GLU A 43 -10.80 19.61 2.16
C GLU A 43 -11.36 21.04 2.06
N ARG A 44 -12.69 21.18 2.17
CA ARG A 44 -13.39 22.47 2.16
C ARG A 44 -14.45 22.46 3.24
N ASP A 45 -14.38 23.40 4.18
CA ASP A 45 -15.35 23.54 5.27
C ASP A 45 -15.60 22.22 6.04
N GLY A 46 -14.55 21.41 6.21
CA GLY A 46 -14.59 20.09 6.86
C GLY A 46 -15.19 18.96 6.02
N GLU A 47 -15.66 19.24 4.79
CA GLU A 47 -15.99 18.22 3.79
C GLU A 47 -14.73 17.83 3.00
N ILE A 48 -14.53 16.53 2.84
CA ILE A 48 -13.47 15.92 2.04
C ILE A 48 -14.11 15.49 0.73
N ILE A 49 -13.57 15.96 -0.39
CA ILE A 49 -14.00 15.58 -1.74
C ILE A 49 -12.84 14.81 -2.39
N ALA A 50 -13.04 13.54 -2.67
CA ALA A 50 -12.03 12.63 -3.20
C ALA A 50 -12.38 12.15 -4.61
N GLN A 51 -11.36 12.06 -5.45
CA GLN A 51 -11.40 11.37 -6.74
C GLN A 51 -10.27 10.36 -6.82
N VAL A 52 -10.60 9.10 -7.07
CA VAL A 52 -9.65 7.97 -7.05
C VAL A 52 -9.87 7.10 -8.26
N ILE A 53 -8.78 6.71 -8.92
CA ILE A 53 -8.76 5.64 -9.92
C ILE A 53 -8.22 4.39 -9.24
N THR A 54 -8.93 3.28 -9.37
CA THR A 54 -8.38 1.96 -9.05
C THR A 54 -7.89 1.30 -10.32
N GLU A 55 -6.69 0.72 -10.31
CA GLU A 55 -6.06 0.08 -11.47
C GLU A 55 -5.36 -1.22 -11.05
N ARG A 56 -5.56 -2.30 -11.83
CA ARG A 56 -4.87 -3.57 -11.61
C ARG A 56 -3.35 -3.42 -11.77
N HIS A 57 -2.60 -3.87 -10.76
CA HIS A 57 -1.14 -4.04 -10.87
C HIS A 57 -0.72 -5.51 -10.86
N ASN A 58 -1.54 -6.40 -10.30
CA ASN A 58 -1.31 -7.84 -10.26
C ASN A 58 -2.21 -8.57 -11.27
N LEU A 59 -1.58 -9.30 -12.19
CA LEU A 59 -2.25 -10.03 -13.27
C LEU A 59 -2.76 -11.41 -12.86
N ASP A 60 -2.55 -11.84 -11.61
CA ASP A 60 -3.14 -13.08 -11.11
C ASP A 60 -4.68 -13.01 -11.16
N PRO A 61 -5.34 -13.91 -11.92
CA PRO A 61 -6.78 -13.86 -12.15
C PRO A 61 -7.62 -14.20 -10.90
N SER A 62 -7.00 -14.67 -9.81
CA SER A 62 -7.66 -14.87 -8.52
C SER A 62 -8.09 -13.53 -7.88
N TYR A 63 -7.37 -12.44 -8.14
CA TYR A 63 -7.75 -11.10 -7.69
C TYR A 63 -8.85 -10.52 -8.59
N LYS A 64 -10.10 -10.71 -8.17
CA LYS A 64 -11.26 -10.18 -8.88
C LYS A 64 -11.45 -8.68 -8.63
N PRO A 65 -11.76 -7.89 -9.67
CA PRO A 65 -12.06 -6.47 -9.49
C PRO A 65 -13.39 -6.30 -8.77
N LEU A 66 -13.39 -5.60 -7.63
CA LEU A 66 -14.61 -5.33 -6.86
C LEU A 66 -15.65 -4.54 -7.67
N MET A 67 -15.18 -3.64 -8.55
CA MET A 67 -16.02 -2.77 -9.38
C MET A 67 -16.22 -3.34 -10.80
N GLY A 68 -16.00 -4.64 -10.99
CA GLY A 68 -16.28 -5.36 -12.24
C GLY A 68 -15.28 -5.12 -13.38
N ALA A 69 -14.33 -4.19 -13.24
CA ALA A 69 -13.34 -3.86 -14.26
C ALA A 69 -11.95 -3.66 -13.65
N ASP A 70 -10.91 -3.86 -14.47
CA ASP A 70 -9.52 -3.68 -14.05
C ASP A 70 -9.14 -2.22 -13.81
N VAL A 71 -9.93 -1.29 -14.35
CA VAL A 71 -9.83 0.15 -14.10
C VAL A 71 -11.23 0.68 -13.77
N ALA A 72 -11.35 1.45 -12.68
CA ALA A 72 -12.59 2.16 -12.35
C ALA A 72 -12.28 3.51 -11.67
N SER A 73 -13.13 4.50 -11.92
CA SER A 73 -13.08 5.83 -11.32
C SER A 73 -14.11 5.95 -10.21
N ILE A 74 -13.69 6.48 -9.06
CA ILE A 74 -14.50 6.67 -7.86
C ILE A 74 -14.55 8.14 -7.55
N ALA A 75 -15.75 8.68 -7.38
CA ALA A 75 -15.96 10.00 -6.82
C ALA A 75 -16.68 9.84 -5.48
N ALA A 76 -16.09 10.37 -4.41
CA ALA A 76 -16.63 10.22 -3.06
C ALA A 76 -16.50 11.51 -2.25
N ARG A 77 -17.40 11.70 -1.29
CA ARG A 77 -17.40 12.83 -0.37
C ARG A 77 -17.59 12.35 1.05
N GLY A 78 -17.10 13.11 2.02
CA GLY A 78 -17.24 12.71 3.40
C GLY A 78 -16.55 13.63 4.39
N ARG A 79 -16.28 13.11 5.59
CA ARG A 79 -15.73 13.90 6.70
C ARG A 79 -14.82 13.06 7.59
N LEU A 80 -13.99 13.77 8.35
CA LEU A 80 -13.21 13.20 9.45
C LEU A 80 -14.06 13.11 10.72
N TYR A 81 -14.07 11.94 11.35
CA TYR A 81 -14.71 11.66 12.64
C TYR A 81 -13.68 11.01 13.58
N GLY A 82 -13.12 11.79 14.49
CA GLY A 82 -12.04 11.32 15.36
C GLY A 82 -10.80 10.95 14.53
N ASN A 83 -10.44 9.66 14.52
CA ASN A 83 -9.31 9.13 13.75
C ASN A 83 -9.72 8.45 12.42
N GLN A 84 -10.99 8.56 12.03
CA GLN A 84 -11.54 7.87 10.85
C GLN A 84 -12.13 8.85 9.85
N ILE A 85 -11.73 8.75 8.57
CA ILE A 85 -12.41 9.42 7.47
C ILE A 85 -13.49 8.47 6.95
N ARG A 86 -14.72 8.97 6.79
CA ARG A 86 -15.81 8.23 6.18
C ARG A 86 -16.21 8.91 4.89
N LEU A 87 -16.20 8.16 3.79
CA LEU A 87 -16.53 8.63 2.45
C LEU A 87 -17.71 7.83 1.89
N GLU A 88 -18.57 8.49 1.15
CA GLU A 88 -19.67 7.91 0.39
C GLU A 88 -19.67 8.47 -1.03
N GLY A 89 -20.10 7.67 -2.01
CA GLY A 89 -20.05 8.09 -3.40
C GLY A 89 -20.49 7.02 -4.38
N GLY A 90 -19.84 7.00 -5.55
CA GLY A 90 -20.10 6.01 -6.59
C GLY A 90 -18.89 5.73 -7.47
N ALA A 91 -18.96 4.64 -8.21
CA ALA A 91 -18.00 4.25 -9.22
C ALA A 91 -18.62 4.33 -10.62
N ASP A 92 -17.86 4.78 -11.62
CA ASP A 92 -18.29 4.92 -13.02
C ASP A 92 -18.69 3.58 -13.67
N THR A 93 -17.99 2.50 -13.33
CA THR A 93 -18.26 1.15 -13.84
C THR A 93 -19.47 0.48 -13.18
N MET A 94 -20.00 1.05 -12.09
CA MET A 94 -21.16 0.54 -11.36
C MET A 94 -22.23 1.62 -11.14
N PRO A 95 -22.86 2.16 -12.20
CA PRO A 95 -23.84 3.25 -12.06
C PRO A 95 -25.01 2.88 -11.14
N GLY A 96 -25.32 3.78 -10.20
CA GLY A 96 -26.40 3.59 -9.23
C GLY A 96 -26.07 2.68 -8.04
N ALA A 97 -24.90 2.03 -8.04
CA ALA A 97 -24.44 1.27 -6.88
C ALA A 97 -23.79 2.22 -5.84
N PRO A 98 -24.26 2.22 -4.58
CA PRO A 98 -23.65 3.05 -3.54
C PRO A 98 -22.25 2.52 -3.22
N PHE A 99 -21.27 3.43 -3.17
CA PHE A 99 -19.92 3.18 -2.69
C PHE A 99 -19.73 3.81 -1.32
N TRP A 100 -19.00 3.12 -0.44
CA TRP A 100 -18.56 3.64 0.85
C TRP A 100 -17.10 3.28 1.11
N ALA A 101 -16.40 4.12 1.88
CA ALA A 101 -15.06 3.84 2.38
C ALA A 101 -14.83 4.41 3.79
N ASN A 102 -14.23 3.60 4.65
CA ASN A 102 -13.81 3.94 6.00
C ASN A 102 -12.30 3.86 6.10
N LEU A 103 -11.63 5.00 6.22
CA LEU A 103 -10.18 5.10 6.36
C LEU A 103 -9.85 5.36 7.82
N THR A 104 -9.20 4.41 8.48
CA THR A 104 -8.78 4.55 9.89
C THR A 104 -7.28 4.83 9.94
N ARG A 105 -6.91 5.95 10.55
CA ARG A 105 -5.49 6.35 10.64
C ARG A 105 -4.68 5.31 11.42
N LEU A 106 -3.55 4.92 10.85
CA LEU A 106 -2.55 4.08 11.51
C LEU A 106 -1.56 4.98 12.26
N ASP A 107 -1.04 4.46 13.38
CA ASP A 107 0.01 5.14 14.12
C ASP A 107 1.35 4.99 13.37
N ASP A 108 1.97 6.11 13.05
CA ASP A 108 3.27 6.20 12.37
C ASP A 108 4.35 6.83 13.26
N GLY A 109 4.05 7.09 14.53
CA GLY A 109 4.95 7.75 15.49
C GLY A 109 6.20 6.95 15.84
N ALA A 110 6.19 5.64 15.63
CA ALA A 110 7.32 4.73 15.88
C ALA A 110 8.19 4.46 14.65
N LEU A 111 7.96 5.16 13.52
CA LEU A 111 8.76 4.99 12.32
C LEU A 111 10.25 5.31 12.57
N PRO A 112 11.18 4.51 12.03
CA PRO A 112 12.61 4.82 12.11
C PRO A 112 12.91 6.19 11.48
N PRO A 113 14.07 6.82 11.71
CA PRO A 113 14.46 8.05 11.00
C PRO A 113 14.37 7.90 9.48
N ARG A 114 14.13 9.00 8.75
CA ARG A 114 14.11 8.97 7.29
C ARG A 114 15.50 8.61 6.78
N GLY A 115 15.59 7.73 5.80
CA GLY A 115 16.85 7.50 5.12
C GLY A 115 17.17 8.62 4.12
N THR A 116 18.41 8.61 3.63
CA THR A 116 18.90 9.67 2.73
C THR A 116 18.67 9.31 1.27
N ILE A 117 18.17 10.27 0.50
CA ILE A 117 17.96 10.14 -0.96
C ILE A 117 19.03 10.96 -1.67
N GLY A 118 19.85 10.29 -2.46
CA GLY A 118 20.90 10.87 -3.30
C GLY A 118 20.58 10.75 -4.79
N GLN A 119 21.50 11.26 -5.60
CA GLN A 119 21.40 11.18 -7.07
C GLN A 119 21.31 9.71 -7.51
N GLY A 120 20.49 9.45 -8.53
CA GLY A 120 20.27 8.08 -9.03
C GLY A 120 19.55 7.17 -8.03
N GLY A 121 18.92 7.72 -6.99
CA GLY A 121 18.07 6.98 -6.09
C GLY A 121 16.70 6.64 -6.70
N ILE A 122 16.04 5.66 -6.09
CA ILE A 122 14.67 5.27 -6.45
C ILE A 122 13.72 6.46 -6.29
N ALA A 123 12.83 6.64 -7.26
CA ALA A 123 11.93 7.79 -7.30
C ALA A 123 10.89 7.74 -6.17
N ASN A 124 10.42 8.93 -5.76
CA ASN A 124 9.24 9.02 -4.91
C ASN A 124 8.01 8.62 -5.73
N GLY A 125 7.21 7.68 -5.22
CA GLY A 125 6.04 7.18 -5.92
C GLY A 125 5.42 5.95 -5.27
N LEU A 126 4.23 5.61 -5.79
CA LEU A 126 3.56 4.36 -5.50
C LEU A 126 4.01 3.29 -6.49
N TYR A 127 4.45 2.16 -5.95
CA TYR A 127 4.91 1.00 -6.69
C TYR A 127 3.97 -0.19 -6.48
N GLY A 128 3.72 -0.95 -7.53
CA GLY A 128 3.21 -2.32 -7.42
C GLY A 128 4.36 -3.23 -6.99
N MET A 129 4.13 -4.08 -6.00
CA MET A 129 5.14 -4.97 -5.42
C MET A 129 4.76 -6.44 -5.63
N GLY A 130 5.74 -7.24 -6.05
CA GLY A 130 5.69 -8.69 -5.99
C GLY A 130 6.84 -9.21 -5.12
N LEU A 131 6.54 -10.07 -4.16
CA LEU A 131 7.50 -10.65 -3.22
C LEU A 131 7.40 -12.17 -3.24
N ARG A 132 8.54 -12.85 -3.19
CA ARG A 132 8.63 -14.31 -3.11
C ARG A 132 9.64 -14.76 -2.06
N ALA A 133 9.33 -15.84 -1.35
CA ALA A 133 10.30 -16.53 -0.51
C ALA A 133 11.34 -17.28 -1.35
N LEU A 134 12.58 -17.34 -0.87
CA LEU A 134 13.69 -18.02 -1.55
C LEU A 134 14.07 -19.37 -0.93
N ASP A 135 13.64 -19.64 0.30
CA ASP A 135 14.06 -20.83 1.06
C ASP A 135 13.17 -22.07 0.79
N GLY A 136 12.70 -22.24 -0.45
CA GLY A 136 11.87 -23.38 -0.86
C GLY A 136 10.44 -23.37 -0.33
N VAL A 137 9.99 -22.25 0.26
CA VAL A 137 8.60 -22.02 0.63
C VAL A 137 7.87 -21.43 -0.58
N GLU A 138 6.79 -22.08 -1.04
CA GLU A 138 5.92 -21.53 -2.07
C GLU A 138 5.00 -20.47 -1.45
N ALA A 139 5.59 -19.32 -1.14
CA ALA A 139 4.95 -18.17 -0.53
C ALA A 139 5.25 -16.93 -1.39
N GLY A 140 4.22 -16.42 -2.05
CA GLY A 140 4.23 -15.16 -2.78
C GLY A 140 3.31 -14.16 -2.11
N LEU A 141 3.71 -12.89 -2.06
CA LEU A 141 2.86 -11.79 -1.64
C LEU A 141 2.86 -10.73 -2.74
N SER A 142 1.72 -10.07 -2.89
CA SER A 142 1.61 -8.89 -3.74
C SER A 142 0.92 -7.80 -2.96
N GLY A 143 1.29 -6.56 -3.24
CA GLY A 143 0.80 -5.37 -2.55
C GLY A 143 1.32 -4.11 -3.22
N VAL A 144 1.24 -3.00 -2.51
CA VAL A 144 1.78 -1.72 -2.96
C VAL A 144 2.78 -1.17 -1.97
N MET A 145 3.72 -0.37 -2.47
CA MET A 145 4.74 0.32 -1.68
C MET A 145 4.85 1.77 -2.13
N LEU A 146 4.52 2.70 -1.25
CA LEU A 146 4.79 4.12 -1.40
C LEU A 146 6.17 4.42 -0.83
N LEU A 147 7.03 4.95 -1.70
CA LEU A 147 8.33 5.49 -1.35
C LEU A 147 8.24 7.02 -1.40
N ILE A 148 8.54 7.67 -0.28
CA ILE A 148 8.52 9.13 -0.22
C ILE A 148 9.55 9.67 0.77
N ASP A 149 10.57 10.35 0.24
CA ASP A 149 11.58 11.06 1.04
C ASP A 149 12.18 10.18 2.16
N GLY A 150 12.65 8.99 1.76
CA GLY A 150 13.28 8.03 2.67
C GLY A 150 12.32 7.30 3.61
N ARG A 151 11.00 7.39 3.41
CA ARG A 151 9.96 6.61 4.09
C ARG A 151 9.44 5.48 3.21
N ILE A 152 9.14 4.36 3.83
CA ILE A 152 8.37 3.27 3.26
C ILE A 152 7.02 3.25 3.95
N LEU A 153 5.95 3.35 3.15
CA LEU A 153 4.58 3.07 3.57
C LEU A 153 4.02 2.07 2.58
N GLY A 154 3.35 1.02 3.02
CA GLY A 154 2.90 -0.01 2.09
C GLY A 154 1.92 -0.96 2.72
N GLY A 155 1.41 -1.88 1.92
CA GLY A 155 0.52 -2.91 2.40
C GLY A 155 -0.15 -3.67 1.29
N ASP A 156 -0.98 -4.59 1.74
CA ASP A 156 -1.84 -5.43 0.93
C ASP A 156 -3.24 -5.49 1.57
N ALA A 157 -4.04 -6.51 1.29
CA ALA A 157 -5.38 -6.62 1.86
C ALA A 157 -5.40 -6.95 3.38
N PHE A 158 -4.28 -7.39 3.95
CA PHE A 158 -4.19 -7.93 5.32
C PHE A 158 -3.07 -7.29 6.15
N PHE A 159 -1.96 -6.93 5.52
CA PHE A 159 -0.77 -6.40 6.15
C PHE A 159 -0.48 -4.98 5.70
N TYR A 160 0.17 -4.21 6.56
CA TYR A 160 0.80 -2.96 6.21
C TYR A 160 2.29 -3.01 6.54
N TYR A 161 3.06 -2.21 5.82
CA TYR A 161 4.51 -2.11 5.95
C TYR A 161 4.89 -0.67 6.26
N LEU A 162 5.69 -0.49 7.30
CA LEU A 162 6.18 0.80 7.77
C LEU A 162 7.70 0.73 7.89
N GLY A 163 8.41 1.68 7.30
CA GLY A 163 9.86 1.62 7.28
C GLY A 163 10.57 2.87 6.79
N SER A 164 11.87 2.71 6.59
CA SER A 164 12.73 3.73 5.99
C SER A 164 13.66 3.11 4.97
N TYR A 165 14.08 3.93 4.01
CA TYR A 165 15.06 3.54 3.01
C TYR A 165 16.02 4.66 2.71
N SER A 166 17.26 4.30 2.37
CA SER A 166 18.22 5.20 1.74
C SER A 166 18.48 4.72 0.32
N SER A 167 18.67 5.64 -0.61
CA SER A 167 18.90 5.31 -2.00
C SER A 167 19.78 6.33 -2.72
N ALA A 168 20.76 5.84 -3.45
CA ALA A 168 21.68 6.62 -4.28
C ALA A 168 22.38 5.68 -5.27
N ASP A 169 22.88 6.22 -6.38
CA ASP A 169 23.76 5.54 -7.33
C ASP A 169 23.19 4.20 -7.84
N GLY A 170 21.89 4.16 -8.13
CA GLY A 170 21.19 2.96 -8.62
C GLY A 170 21.04 1.86 -7.56
N ARG A 171 21.28 2.17 -6.28
CA ARG A 171 21.16 1.24 -5.15
C ARG A 171 20.21 1.78 -4.11
N TRP A 172 19.64 0.86 -3.34
CA TRP A 172 18.81 1.21 -2.19
C TRP A 172 18.88 0.12 -1.13
N LYS A 173 18.63 0.52 0.11
CA LYS A 173 18.58 -0.37 1.27
C LYS A 173 17.64 0.23 2.29
N GLY A 174 17.11 -0.62 3.15
CA GLY A 174 16.20 -0.15 4.17
C GLY A 174 15.79 -1.24 5.12
N GLU A 175 14.87 -0.86 5.98
CA GLU A 175 14.20 -1.72 6.92
C GLU A 175 12.72 -1.40 6.94
N MET A 176 11.90 -2.42 7.10
CA MET A 176 10.45 -2.27 7.27
C MET A 176 9.92 -3.28 8.28
N LEU A 177 8.90 -2.88 9.02
CA LEU A 177 8.07 -3.76 9.83
C LEU A 177 6.85 -4.16 8.99
N ASN A 178 6.56 -5.44 8.95
CA ASN A 178 5.32 -5.99 8.43
C ASN A 178 4.40 -6.29 9.62
N GLN A 179 3.22 -5.68 9.65
CA GLN A 179 2.23 -5.86 10.72
C GLN A 179 0.86 -6.19 10.11
N GLU A 180 0.17 -7.15 10.73
CA GLU A 180 -1.21 -7.50 10.36
C GLU A 180 -2.16 -6.42 10.87
N HIS A 181 -2.96 -5.79 10.00
CA HIS A 181 -4.03 -4.87 10.44
C HIS A 181 -5.39 -5.54 10.53
N THR A 182 -5.54 -6.75 9.97
CA THR A 182 -6.78 -7.53 10.02
C THR A 182 -6.46 -9.02 10.00
N PRO A 183 -6.98 -9.81 10.95
CA PRO A 183 -6.71 -11.25 11.00
C PRO A 183 -7.03 -11.95 9.67
N ALA A 184 -6.02 -12.56 9.05
CA ALA A 184 -6.14 -13.42 7.89
C ALA A 184 -6.82 -14.74 8.30
N LYS A 185 -8.14 -14.73 8.55
CA LYS A 185 -8.89 -15.96 8.86
C LYS A 185 -8.98 -16.83 7.61
N GLY A 186 -8.20 -17.92 7.57
CA GLY A 186 -8.31 -18.98 6.56
C GLY A 186 -7.30 -18.92 5.41
N GLU A 187 -6.46 -17.89 5.36
CA GLU A 187 -5.27 -17.86 4.50
C GLU A 187 -4.03 -18.27 5.32
N ASN A 188 -2.99 -18.80 4.68
CA ASN A 188 -1.71 -19.11 5.34
C ASN A 188 -0.75 -17.94 5.14
N PRO A 189 -0.77 -16.90 6.00
CA PRO A 189 0.14 -15.76 5.84
C PRO A 189 1.59 -16.23 5.95
N VAL A 190 2.45 -15.67 5.10
CA VAL A 190 3.89 -16.02 5.02
C VAL A 190 4.58 -15.95 6.38
N PHE A 191 4.10 -15.09 7.28
CA PHE A 191 4.65 -14.86 8.61
C PHE A 191 3.74 -15.29 9.78
N GLY A 192 2.62 -15.97 9.53
CA GLY A 192 1.77 -16.51 10.60
C GLY A 192 1.13 -15.46 11.53
N GLY A 193 0.93 -14.21 11.07
CA GLY A 193 0.33 -13.12 11.86
C GLY A 193 1.30 -12.44 12.85
N LEU A 194 2.61 -12.70 12.76
CA LEU A 194 3.62 -12.05 13.60
C LEU A 194 4.05 -10.70 13.01
N GLU A 195 4.40 -9.75 13.89
CA GLU A 195 5.21 -8.59 13.49
C GLU A 195 6.58 -9.09 13.03
N VAL A 196 6.96 -8.74 11.80
CA VAL A 196 8.21 -9.18 11.20
C VAL A 196 9.02 -7.99 10.72
N GLY A 197 10.22 -7.85 11.27
CA GLY A 197 11.23 -6.94 10.76
C GLY A 197 11.91 -7.52 9.52
N ILE A 198 12.02 -6.71 8.48
CA ILE A 198 12.65 -7.05 7.21
C ILE A 198 13.75 -6.02 6.93
N GLY A 199 15.00 -6.46 6.97
CA GLY A 199 16.13 -5.70 6.44
C GLY A 199 16.40 -6.11 5.00
N PHE A 200 16.65 -5.14 4.11
CA PHE A 200 16.87 -5.43 2.69
C PHE A 200 17.94 -4.54 2.05
N SER A 201 18.45 -5.01 0.90
CA SER A 201 19.27 -4.21 0.00
C SER A 201 19.04 -4.62 -1.45
N GLY A 202 19.27 -3.70 -2.37
CA GLY A 202 18.83 -3.87 -3.74
C GLY A 202 19.36 -2.85 -4.73
N THR A 203 18.89 -2.98 -5.96
CA THR A 203 19.16 -2.07 -7.07
C THR A 203 17.87 -1.37 -7.50
N CYS A 204 18.01 -0.18 -8.05
CA CYS A 204 16.88 0.61 -8.53
C CYS A 204 17.21 1.31 -9.84
N THR A 205 16.16 1.56 -10.60
CA THR A 205 16.14 2.46 -11.75
C THR A 205 15.19 3.61 -11.44
N GLU A 206 14.97 4.48 -12.43
CA GLU A 206 14.00 5.56 -12.31
C GLU A 206 12.55 5.08 -12.12
N ASP A 207 12.22 3.88 -12.64
CA ASP A 207 10.87 3.34 -12.73
C ASP A 207 10.69 1.96 -12.06
N SER A 208 11.74 1.40 -11.46
CA SER A 208 11.70 0.08 -10.82
C SER A 208 12.69 -0.08 -9.67
N GLY A 209 12.48 -1.13 -8.87
CA GLY A 209 13.39 -1.54 -7.82
C GLY A 209 13.37 -3.04 -7.63
N GLU A 210 14.51 -3.62 -7.34
CA GLU A 210 14.67 -5.03 -6.98
C GLU A 210 15.39 -5.10 -5.64
N PHE A 211 14.96 -5.98 -4.74
CA PHE A 211 15.68 -6.21 -3.49
C PHE A 211 15.68 -7.67 -3.06
N GLU A 212 16.73 -8.05 -2.34
CA GLU A 212 16.73 -9.21 -1.46
C GLU A 212 16.70 -8.75 0.00
N GLY A 213 15.98 -9.49 0.83
CA GLY A 213 15.82 -9.17 2.24
C GLY A 213 15.76 -10.41 3.12
N ILE A 214 15.93 -10.18 4.42
CA ILE A 214 15.78 -11.21 5.45
C ILE A 214 14.66 -10.76 6.39
N ALA A 215 13.61 -11.56 6.45
CA ALA A 215 12.54 -11.45 7.42
C ALA A 215 12.90 -12.25 8.69
N LEU A 216 12.80 -11.61 9.85
CA LEU A 216 12.99 -12.25 11.15
C LEU A 216 11.63 -12.55 11.79
N ALA A 217 11.19 -13.81 11.73
CA ALA A 217 9.93 -14.27 12.29
C ALA A 217 10.20 -15.17 13.51
N GLY A 218 10.20 -14.58 14.70
CA GLY A 218 10.55 -15.28 15.93
C GLY A 218 11.98 -15.84 15.90
N LYS A 219 12.14 -17.17 15.94
CA LYS A 219 13.44 -17.86 15.89
C LYS A 219 13.88 -18.25 14.47
N ARG A 220 13.11 -17.88 13.44
CA ARG A 220 13.37 -18.26 12.05
C ARG A 220 13.70 -17.02 11.23
N SER A 221 14.67 -17.18 10.32
CA SER A 221 14.94 -16.23 9.26
C SER A 221 14.38 -16.76 7.95
N LEU A 222 13.71 -15.90 7.18
CA LEU A 222 13.25 -16.21 5.82
C LEU A 222 13.90 -15.26 4.83
N ARG A 223 14.50 -15.80 3.78
CA ARG A 223 15.02 -15.01 2.65
C ARG A 223 13.90 -14.68 1.67
N LEU A 224 13.92 -13.44 1.23
CA LEU A 224 12.91 -12.86 0.34
C LEU A 224 13.59 -12.21 -0.86
N ALA A 225 12.94 -12.26 -2.01
CA ALA A 225 13.21 -11.38 -3.13
C ALA A 225 11.94 -10.64 -3.50
N ALA A 226 12.06 -9.38 -3.90
CA ALA A 226 10.93 -8.60 -4.36
C ALA A 226 11.29 -7.68 -5.52
N SER A 227 10.30 -7.47 -6.38
CA SER A 227 10.33 -6.54 -7.50
C SER A 227 9.29 -5.44 -7.29
N LEU A 228 9.65 -4.22 -7.71
CA LEU A 228 8.84 -3.02 -7.65
C LEU A 228 8.72 -2.42 -9.04
N LYS A 229 7.50 -2.05 -9.43
CA LYS A 229 7.22 -1.30 -10.66
C LYS A 229 6.49 0.00 -10.33
N LEU A 230 7.03 1.13 -10.79
CA LEU A 230 6.44 2.45 -10.56
C LEU A 230 5.08 2.54 -11.25
N MET A 231 4.05 2.86 -10.49
CA MET A 231 2.68 3.09 -10.98
C MET A 231 2.38 4.58 -11.10
N ARG A 232 2.81 5.37 -10.09
CA ARG A 232 2.55 6.81 -10.03
C ARG A 232 3.62 7.51 -9.22
N ARG A 233 4.16 8.62 -9.74
CA ARG A 233 5.05 9.50 -8.96
C ARG A 233 4.29 10.25 -7.87
N ALA A 234 4.94 10.43 -6.72
CA ALA A 234 4.36 11.10 -5.56
C ALA A 234 4.29 12.61 -5.69
#